data_AF-A0A7V8Y0P2-F1
#
_entry.id   AF-A0A7V8Y0P2-F1
#
_cell.length_a   1.000
_cell.length_b   1.000
_cell.length_c   1.000
_cell.angle_alpha   90.00
_cell.angle_beta   90.00
_cell.angle_gamma   90.00
#
_symmetry.space_group_name_H-M   'P 1'
#
loop_
_entity.id
_entity.type
_entity.pdbx_description
1 polymer ?
#
loop_
_entity_poly.entity_id
_entity_poly.type
_entity_poly.pdbx_seq_one_letter_code
_entity_poly.pdbx_strand_id
1 'polypeptide(L)'
;MTQADLPRRLVAELLGTGLLVAVVVGSGIAAQNLSPGQTGLQLLQNSLTTVFGLGVLILLFGPVSGAHFNPVVSAADWLLGRRAGTGLSGRETLAYSGAQVVGAVLGALLANV
;
A
#
# COMPACT_ATOMS: atom_id res chain seq x y z
N MET A 1 20.39 -4.45 11.44
CA MET A 1 19.82 -3.22 10.83
C MET A 1 18.92 -2.59 11.89
N THR A 2 19.28 -1.42 12.40
CA THR A 2 18.43 -0.66 13.33
C THR A 2 17.13 -0.32 12.62
N GLN A 3 15.98 -0.72 13.19
CA GLN A 3 14.69 -0.33 12.64
C GLN A 3 14.56 1.19 12.65
N ALA A 4 13.98 1.76 11.59
CA ALA A 4 13.67 3.18 11.54
C ALA A 4 12.69 3.56 12.66
N ASP A 5 12.79 4.80 13.17
CA ASP A 5 11.87 5.30 14.18
C ASP A 5 10.42 5.28 13.65
N LEU A 6 9.46 5.06 14.56
CA LEU A 6 8.05 4.92 14.23
C LEU A 6 7.49 6.04 13.31
N PRO A 7 7.79 7.34 13.52
CA PRO A 7 7.30 8.39 12.61
C PRO A 7 7.74 8.19 11.16
N ARG A 8 8.98 7.78 10.93
CA ARG A 8 9.52 7.53 9.58
C ARG A 8 8.82 6.34 8.93
N ARG A 9 8.52 5.30 9.72
CA ARG A 9 7.75 4.13 9.28
C ARG A 9 6.32 4.51 8.89
N LEU A 10 5.67 5.35 9.67
CA LEU A 10 4.30 5.84 9.39
C LEU A 10 4.25 6.70 8.12
N VAL A 11 5.23 7.56 7.89
CA VAL A 11 5.33 8.34 6.64
C VAL A 11 5.52 7.40 5.44
N ALA A 12 6.36 6.38 5.57
CA ALA A 12 6.54 5.38 4.51
C ALA A 12 5.26 4.58 4.21
N GLU A 13 4.49 4.19 5.22
CA GLU A 13 3.18 3.54 5.03
C GLU A 13 2.14 4.47 4.41
N LEU A 14 2.08 5.74 4.84
CA LEU A 14 1.17 6.74 4.27
C LEU A 14 1.47 6.97 2.79
N LEU A 15 2.74 7.22 2.45
CA LEU A 15 3.16 7.47 1.08
C LEU A 15 3.03 6.21 0.23
N GLY A 16 3.45 5.06 0.74
CA GLY A 16 3.37 3.79 0.02
C GLY A 16 1.93 3.39 -0.28
N THR A 17 1.01 3.47 0.69
CA THR A 17 -0.41 3.19 0.43
C THR A 17 -1.04 4.22 -0.50
N GLY A 18 -0.73 5.51 -0.33
CA GLY A 18 -1.27 6.55 -1.21
C GLY A 18 -0.82 6.38 -2.66
N LEU A 19 0.46 6.13 -2.89
CA LEU A 19 0.97 5.85 -4.24
C LEU A 19 0.39 4.55 -4.80
N LEU A 20 0.26 3.50 -3.99
CA LEU A 20 -0.35 2.24 -4.42
C LEU A 20 -1.80 2.45 -4.87
N VAL A 21 -2.62 3.15 -4.08
CA VAL A 21 -4.02 3.41 -4.45
C VAL A 21 -4.11 4.32 -5.67
N ALA A 22 -3.23 5.33 -5.79
CA ALA A 22 -3.19 6.17 -6.98
C ALA A 22 -2.88 5.35 -8.25
N VAL A 23 -1.94 4.40 -8.16
CA VAL A 23 -1.62 3.48 -9.27
C VAL A 23 -2.79 2.56 -9.60
N VAL A 24 -3.42 1.94 -8.61
CA VAL A 24 -4.54 1.00 -8.81
C VAL A 24 -5.75 1.70 -9.43
N VAL A 25 -6.18 2.82 -8.84
CA VAL A 25 -7.38 3.55 -9.30
C VAL A 25 -7.09 4.24 -10.64
N GLY A 26 -5.96 4.93 -10.75
CA GLY A 26 -5.58 5.66 -11.96
C GLY A 26 -5.37 4.74 -13.15
N SER A 27 -4.74 3.58 -12.97
CA SER A 27 -4.59 2.59 -14.05
C SER A 27 -5.93 1.95 -14.44
N GLY A 28 -6.86 1.78 -13.50
CA GLY A 28 -8.24 1.36 -13.81
C GLY A 28 -8.97 2.36 -14.70
N ILE A 29 -8.91 3.64 -14.38
CA ILE A 29 -9.50 4.73 -15.20
C ILE A 29 -8.82 4.78 -16.58
N ALA A 30 -7.48 4.75 -16.61
CA ALA A 30 -6.73 4.77 -17.86
C ALA A 30 -7.06 3.57 -18.76
N ALA A 31 -7.15 2.36 -18.18
CA ALA A 31 -7.51 1.15 -18.91
C ALA A 31 -8.90 1.26 -19.56
N GLN A 32 -9.89 1.79 -18.85
CA GLN A 32 -11.23 2.02 -19.39
C GLN A 32 -11.22 3.00 -20.57
N ASN A 33 -10.41 4.07 -20.49
CA ASN A 33 -10.27 5.06 -21.55
C ASN A 33 -9.50 4.54 -22.78
N LEU A 34 -8.46 3.73 -22.56
CA LEU A 34 -7.59 3.22 -23.61
C LEU A 34 -8.14 1.99 -24.33
N SER A 35 -9.04 1.23 -23.69
CA SER A 35 -9.53 -0.04 -24.22
C SER A 35 -11.05 -0.18 -24.05
N PRO A 36 -11.86 0.77 -24.58
CA PRO A 36 -13.30 0.78 -24.40
C PRO A 36 -13.95 -0.50 -24.94
N GLY A 37 -14.88 -1.08 -24.17
CA GLY A 37 -15.59 -2.32 -24.52
C GLY A 37 -14.77 -3.61 -24.38
N GLN A 38 -13.49 -3.54 -23.98
CA GLN A 38 -12.60 -4.70 -23.88
C GLN A 38 -12.26 -5.04 -22.42
N THR A 39 -13.25 -5.48 -21.63
CA THR A 39 -13.12 -5.72 -20.18
C THR A 39 -11.92 -6.60 -19.80
N GLY A 40 -11.66 -7.68 -20.57
CA GLY A 40 -10.51 -8.56 -20.31
C GLY A 40 -9.16 -7.83 -20.42
N LEU A 41 -9.00 -6.99 -21.45
CA LEU A 41 -7.78 -6.19 -21.64
C LEU A 41 -7.65 -5.11 -20.56
N GLN A 42 -8.77 -4.48 -20.17
CA GLN A 42 -8.77 -3.48 -19.11
C GLN A 42 -8.30 -4.05 -17.76
N LEU A 43 -8.84 -5.22 -17.39
CA LEU A 43 -8.45 -5.91 -16.17
C LEU A 43 -6.98 -6.35 -16.22
N LEU A 44 -6.49 -6.82 -17.38
CA LEU A 44 -5.09 -7.19 -17.56
C LEU A 44 -4.15 -5.99 -17.37
N GLN A 45 -4.46 -4.86 -18.01
CA GLN A 45 -3.69 -3.61 -17.88
C GLN A 45 -3.62 -3.17 -16.42
N ASN A 46 -4.77 -3.02 -15.75
CA ASN A 46 -4.82 -2.61 -14.34
C ASN A 46 -4.05 -3.59 -13.44
N SER A 47 -4.27 -4.90 -13.61
CA SER A 47 -3.61 -5.92 -12.77
C SER A 47 -2.09 -5.90 -12.92
N LEU A 48 -1.58 -5.80 -14.16
CA LEU A 48 -0.14 -5.72 -14.40
C LEU A 48 0.46 -4.43 -13.84
N THR A 49 -0.19 -3.28 -14.07
CA THR A 49 0.27 -2.01 -13.51
C THR A 49 0.29 -2.05 -11.98
N THR A 50 -0.73 -2.64 -11.36
CA THR A 50 -0.81 -2.82 -9.91
C THR A 50 0.32 -3.71 -9.38
N VAL A 51 0.58 -4.87 -10.00
CA VAL A 51 1.64 -5.81 -9.55
C VAL A 51 3.02 -5.16 -9.65
N PHE A 52 3.34 -4.52 -10.78
CA PHE A 52 4.63 -3.86 -10.93
C PHE A 52 4.76 -2.62 -10.03
N GLY A 53 3.72 -1.81 -9.91
CA GLY A 53 3.68 -0.66 -9.01
C GLY A 53 3.90 -1.08 -7.55
N LEU A 54 3.17 -2.10 -7.08
CA LEU A 54 3.36 -2.67 -5.76
C LEU A 54 4.79 -3.20 -5.56
N GLY A 55 5.32 -3.93 -6.54
CA GLY A 55 6.70 -4.44 -6.50
C GLY A 55 7.74 -3.34 -6.30
N VAL A 56 7.64 -2.24 -7.04
CA VAL A 56 8.52 -1.08 -6.89
C VAL A 56 8.36 -0.44 -5.50
N LEU A 57 7.12 -0.25 -5.03
CA LEU A 57 6.86 0.34 -3.72
C LEU A 57 7.39 -0.52 -2.57
N ILE A 58 7.29 -1.84 -2.68
CA ILE A 58 7.88 -2.78 -1.70
C ILE A 58 9.41 -2.64 -1.69
N LEU A 59 10.07 -2.60 -2.85
CA LEU A 59 11.52 -2.43 -2.91
C LEU A 59 11.97 -1.09 -2.32
N LEU A 60 11.19 -0.04 -2.50
CA LEU A 60 11.52 1.30 -2.03
C LEU A 60 11.30 1.48 -0.52
N PHE A 61 10.14 1.05 -0.01
CA PHE A 61 9.74 1.32 1.39
C PHE A 61 9.86 0.10 2.31
N GLY A 62 10.04 -1.11 1.78
CA GLY A 62 10.23 -2.33 2.55
C GLY A 62 11.34 -2.22 3.59
N PRO A 63 12.54 -1.70 3.25
CA PRO A 63 13.61 -1.46 4.22
C PRO A 63 13.29 -0.43 5.31
N VAL A 64 12.24 0.37 5.14
CA VAL A 64 11.85 1.43 6.07
C VAL A 64 10.73 0.96 7.00
N SER A 65 9.59 0.53 6.46
CA SER A 65 8.37 0.21 7.24
C SER A 65 8.00 -1.27 7.27
N GLY A 66 8.61 -2.10 6.43
CA GLY A 66 8.13 -3.45 6.11
C GLY A 66 7.14 -3.48 4.92
N ALA A 67 6.78 -2.32 4.36
CA ALA A 67 5.90 -2.17 3.20
C ALA A 67 4.56 -2.93 3.35
N HIS A 68 3.86 -2.74 4.47
CA HIS A 68 2.59 -3.44 4.70
C HIS A 68 1.51 -2.91 3.77
N PHE A 69 1.41 -1.59 3.65
CA PHE A 69 0.47 -0.82 2.86
C PHE A 69 -1.01 -1.19 3.01
N ASN A 70 -1.32 -1.96 4.05
CA ASN A 70 -2.61 -2.62 4.23
C ASN A 70 -2.84 -2.90 5.73
N PRO A 71 -3.98 -2.47 6.29
CA PRO A 71 -4.32 -2.72 7.68
C PRO A 71 -4.38 -4.21 8.03
N VAL A 72 -4.85 -5.04 7.09
CA VAL A 72 -4.96 -6.50 7.28
C VAL A 72 -3.58 -7.15 7.34
N VAL A 73 -2.63 -6.71 6.50
CA VAL A 73 -1.23 -7.20 6.56
C VAL A 73 -0.60 -6.81 7.89
N SER A 74 -0.84 -5.57 8.35
CA SER A 74 -0.34 -5.08 9.64
C SER A 74 -0.95 -5.82 10.83
N ALA A 75 -2.24 -6.18 10.75
CA ALA A 75 -2.92 -6.99 11.74
C ALA A 75 -2.41 -8.44 11.75
N ALA A 76 -2.16 -9.01 10.57
CA ALA A 76 -1.60 -10.35 10.43
C ALA A 76 -0.18 -10.44 11.02
N ASP A 77 0.68 -9.46 10.75
CA ASP A 77 2.03 -9.39 11.33
C ASP A 77 1.98 -9.33 12.86
N TRP A 78 1.10 -8.49 13.42
CA TRP A 78 0.87 -8.45 14.87
C TRP A 78 0.33 -9.78 15.42
N LEU A 79 -0.66 -10.40 14.78
CA LEU A 79 -1.28 -11.64 15.23
C LEU A 79 -0.32 -12.83 15.23
N LEU A 80 0.56 -12.91 14.23
CA LEU A 80 1.53 -13.99 14.08
C LEU A 80 2.78 -13.74 14.94
N GLY A 81 3.24 -12.49 15.04
CA GLY A 81 4.43 -12.10 15.80
C GLY A 81 4.22 -11.99 17.33
N ARG A 82 2.98 -11.75 17.79
CA ARG A 82 2.68 -11.48 19.22
C ARG A 82 3.21 -12.51 20.22
N ARG A 83 3.27 -13.79 19.84
CA ARG A 83 3.73 -14.87 20.75
C ARG A 83 5.24 -14.98 20.81
N ALA A 84 5.92 -14.61 19.74
CA ALA A 84 7.37 -14.65 19.64
C ALA A 84 8.05 -13.34 20.08
N GLY A 85 7.25 -12.30 20.40
CA GLY A 85 7.78 -10.96 20.67
C GLY A 85 8.38 -10.30 19.42
N THR A 86 8.00 -10.78 18.23
CA THR A 86 8.42 -10.26 16.93
C THR A 86 7.25 -9.51 16.26
N GLY A 87 7.55 -8.71 15.24
CA GLY A 87 6.53 -7.96 14.48
C GLY A 87 6.02 -6.70 15.19
N LEU A 88 4.95 -6.12 14.67
CA LEU A 88 4.32 -4.92 15.22
C LEU A 88 3.71 -5.15 16.60
N SER A 89 3.82 -4.15 17.49
CA SER A 89 2.95 -4.04 18.65
C SER A 89 1.54 -3.59 18.25
N GLY A 90 0.53 -3.87 19.08
CA GLY A 90 -0.85 -3.48 18.77
C GLY A 90 -1.03 -1.96 18.60
N ARG A 91 -0.23 -1.14 19.30
CA ARG A 91 -0.22 0.33 19.11
C ARG A 91 0.34 0.72 17.76
N GLU A 92 1.42 0.07 17.32
CA GLU A 92 1.99 0.31 15.98
C GLU A 92 1.05 -0.15 14.88
N THR A 93 0.36 -1.29 15.04
CA THR A 93 -0.66 -1.75 14.09
C THR A 93 -1.78 -0.73 13.91
N LEU A 94 -2.27 -0.13 15.00
CA LEU A 94 -3.28 0.94 14.91
C LEU A 94 -2.73 2.19 14.22
N ALA A 95 -1.50 2.60 14.55
CA ALA A 95 -0.86 3.74 13.93
C ALA A 95 -0.62 3.52 12.41
N TYR A 96 -0.13 2.33 12.03
CA TYR A 96 0.02 1.90 10.64
C TYR A 96 -1.32 1.94 9.91
N SER A 97 -2.38 1.38 10.52
CA SER A 97 -3.72 1.37 9.93
C SER A 97 -4.25 2.77 9.66
N GLY A 98 -4.05 3.70 10.61
CA GLY A 98 -4.40 5.11 10.41
C GLY A 98 -3.64 5.75 9.25
N ALA A 99 -2.31 5.56 9.18
CA ALA A 99 -1.48 6.07 8.10
C ALA A 99 -1.89 5.50 6.73
N GLN A 100 -2.18 4.20 6.66
CA GLN A 100 -2.60 3.50 5.44
C GLN A 100 -3.97 3.99 4.96
N VAL A 101 -4.94 4.15 5.85
CA VAL A 101 -6.28 4.66 5.49
C VAL A 101 -6.20 6.09 4.97
N VAL A 102 -5.46 6.96 5.65
CA VAL A 102 -5.25 8.35 5.19
C VAL A 102 -4.54 8.36 3.84
N GLY A 103 -3.47 7.56 3.69
CA GLY A 103 -2.76 7.39 2.42
C GLY A 103 -3.69 6.96 1.29
N ALA A 104 -4.50 5.92 1.53
CA ALA A 104 -5.46 5.40 0.55
C ALA A 104 -6.46 6.46 0.09
N VAL A 105 -7.02 7.26 1.01
CA VAL A 105 -7.94 8.35 0.67
C VAL A 105 -7.22 9.39 -0.20
N LEU A 106 -6.03 9.83 0.18
CA LEU A 106 -5.26 10.80 -0.60
C LEU A 106 -4.89 10.28 -1.99
N GLY A 107 -4.53 9.00 -2.09
CA GLY A 107 -4.22 8.34 -3.36
C GLY A 107 -5.42 8.25 -4.29
N ALA A 108 -6.60 7.90 -3.75
CA ALA A 108 -7.84 7.85 -4.51
C ALA A 108 -8.26 9.23 -5.01
N LEU A 109 -8.13 10.27 -4.17
CA LEU A 109 -8.38 11.65 -4.57
C LEU A 109 -7.44 12.07 -5.71
N LEU A 110 -6.14 11.80 -5.57
CA LEU A 110 -5.13 12.15 -6.58
C LEU A 110 -5.38 11.47 -7.93
N ALA A 111 -5.82 10.21 -7.93
CA ALA A 111 -6.14 9.48 -9.16
C ALA A 111 -7.37 10.02 -9.91
N ASN A 112 -8.20 10.83 -9.24
CA ASN A 112 -9.44 11.37 -9.77
C ASN A 112 -9.37 12.89 -10.07
N VAL A 113 -8.17 13.45 -10.11
CA VAL A 113 -7.92 14.82 -10.62
C VAL A 113 -7.59 14.74 -12.10
#